data_AF-A0AAP2HQN0-F1
#
_entry.id   AF-A0AAP2HQN0-F1
#
_cell.length_a   1.000
_cell.length_b   1.000
_cell.length_c   1.000
_cell.angle_alpha   90.00
_cell.angle_beta   90.00
_cell.angle_gamma   90.00
#
_symmetry.space_group_name_H-M   'P 1'
#
loop_
_entity.id
_entity.type
_entity.pdbx_description
1 polymer ?
#
loop_
_entity_poly.entity_id
_entity_poly.type
_entity_poly.pdbx_seq_one_letter_code
_entity_poly.pdbx_strand_id
1 'polypeptide(L)'
;MRKGGVVTAGKRSSGPMKRSVALFSDCLFQRSRMESTLIDFDNTTPTLFLDFDGTLHRGRGLIDELTGGVSLDTGNPVLEFAPLLSELLAPYPAVEIVLTTSWLYTLSFEQVLSHLPPALAKRVVGSTRSYKARFGYLRDGSARTYIIRSYVFDKRLKNWLALDDSVYGAHHLSTDFLPLEPHLVLLDARQGIGSLKAQDRISRWLRTVHAPKDEQLEKDGPSSGD
;
A
#
# COMPACT_ATOMS: atom_id res chain seq x y z
N MET A 1 -38.08 64.36 -37.45
CA MET A 1 -37.95 65.81 -37.21
C MET A 1 -37.05 66.02 -35.99
N ARG A 2 -35.93 66.74 -36.16
CA ARG A 2 -35.16 67.59 -35.22
C ARG A 2 -34.78 67.12 -33.79
N LYS A 3 -33.45 67.13 -33.56
CA LYS A 3 -32.64 67.77 -32.48
C LYS A 3 -32.91 67.32 -31.02
N GLY A 4 -31.92 66.90 -30.22
CA GLY A 4 -30.80 67.71 -29.67
C GLY A 4 -31.33 68.62 -28.54
N GLY A 5 -30.81 68.71 -27.31
CA GLY A 5 -29.65 68.17 -26.61
C GLY A 5 -29.61 68.76 -25.18
N VAL A 6 -28.40 68.83 -24.62
CA VAL A 6 -27.95 69.71 -23.51
C VAL A 6 -27.97 69.16 -22.08
N VAL A 7 -26.76 69.27 -21.51
CA VAL A 7 -26.23 68.97 -20.18
C VAL A 7 -26.52 70.11 -19.21
N THR A 8 -26.71 69.83 -17.91
CA THR A 8 -26.22 70.71 -16.83
C THR A 8 -25.85 69.94 -15.56
N ALA A 9 -24.78 70.41 -14.92
CA ALA A 9 -24.08 69.86 -13.77
C ALA A 9 -24.71 70.27 -12.42
N GLY A 10 -24.44 69.50 -11.36
CA GLY A 10 -24.89 69.83 -10.00
C GLY A 10 -24.07 69.17 -8.88
N LYS A 11 -22.93 69.79 -8.57
CA LYS A 11 -22.23 69.89 -7.26
C LYS A 11 -22.18 68.69 -6.30
N ARG A 12 -20.93 68.25 -6.07
CA ARG A 12 -20.47 67.60 -4.83
C ARG A 12 -20.61 68.57 -3.65
N SER A 13 -21.17 68.11 -2.55
CA SER A 13 -20.98 68.70 -1.21
C SER A 13 -20.49 67.62 -0.25
N SER A 14 -19.28 67.84 0.25
CA SER A 14 -18.60 67.07 1.28
C SER A 14 -19.00 67.59 2.66
N GLY A 15 -19.50 66.70 3.52
CA GLY A 15 -19.67 66.93 4.96
C GLY A 15 -19.29 65.66 5.73
N PRO A 16 -18.54 65.75 6.85
CA PRO A 16 -17.97 64.58 7.51
C PRO A 16 -18.99 63.96 8.46
N MET A 17 -19.35 62.70 8.20
CA MET A 17 -20.18 61.92 9.10
C MET A 17 -19.27 61.01 9.94
N LYS A 18 -19.09 61.40 11.22
CA LYS A 18 -18.39 60.62 12.24
C LYS A 18 -19.05 59.25 12.37
N ARG A 19 -18.28 58.17 12.23
CA ARG A 19 -18.65 56.84 12.74
C ARG A 19 -17.45 56.18 13.41
N SER A 20 -17.61 56.06 14.73
CA SER A 20 -17.08 55.07 15.66
C SER A 20 -15.94 54.17 15.16
N VAL A 21 -14.74 54.39 15.69
CA VAL A 21 -13.68 53.37 15.72
C VAL A 21 -14.01 52.43 16.87
N ALA A 22 -14.84 51.42 16.60
CA ALA A 22 -14.78 50.19 17.38
C ALA A 22 -13.58 49.41 16.84
N LEU A 23 -12.56 49.26 17.68
CA LEU A 23 -11.43 48.38 17.42
C LEU A 23 -11.99 46.97 17.22
N PHE A 24 -12.07 46.53 15.96
CA PHE A 24 -12.22 45.14 15.60
C PHE A 24 -10.94 44.42 16.05
N SER A 25 -10.97 43.95 17.29
CA SER A 25 -10.31 42.71 17.66
C SER A 25 -10.74 41.64 16.64
N ASP A 26 -9.83 40.75 16.32
CA ASP A 26 -10.12 39.47 15.65
C ASP A 26 -10.06 39.46 14.11
N CYS A 27 -9.07 40.14 13.53
CA CYS A 27 -8.56 39.77 12.20
C CYS A 27 -7.07 39.36 12.25
N LEU A 28 -6.76 38.46 13.18
CA LEU A 28 -5.75 37.42 12.98
C LEU A 28 -6.48 36.06 13.04
N PHE A 29 -7.61 36.02 12.34
CA PHE A 29 -8.44 34.86 12.13
C PHE A 29 -7.77 33.98 11.06
N GLN A 30 -7.47 32.74 11.45
CA GLN A 30 -7.17 31.60 10.57
C GLN A 30 -5.82 31.61 9.83
N ARG A 31 -4.72 31.68 10.59
CA ARG A 31 -3.74 30.58 10.44
C ARG A 31 -4.30 29.37 11.16
N SER A 32 -5.29 28.74 10.52
CA SER A 32 -5.64 27.37 10.81
C SER A 32 -4.34 26.60 10.71
N ARG A 33 -3.83 26.21 11.87
CA ARG A 33 -2.86 25.15 12.04
C ARG A 33 -3.49 23.97 11.30
N MET A 34 -3.11 23.78 10.03
CA MET A 34 -3.20 22.47 9.41
C MET A 34 -2.25 21.62 10.24
N GLU A 35 -2.73 21.15 11.39
CA GLU A 35 -2.21 19.95 12.00
C GLU A 35 -2.33 18.93 10.88
N SER A 36 -1.18 18.61 10.29
CA SER A 36 -1.05 17.43 9.49
C SER A 36 -1.59 16.31 10.35
N THR A 37 -2.81 15.84 10.06
CA THR A 37 -3.23 14.52 10.48
C THR A 37 -2.31 13.57 9.72
N LEU A 38 -1.08 13.41 10.22
CA LEU A 38 -0.17 12.40 9.77
C LEU A 38 -0.94 11.09 9.93
N ILE A 39 -1.11 10.38 8.82
CA ILE A 39 -1.71 9.06 8.87
C ILE A 39 -0.79 8.21 9.74
N ASP A 40 -1.26 7.86 10.93
CA ASP A 40 -0.53 6.95 11.82
C ASP A 40 -0.80 5.51 11.37
N PHE A 41 0.26 4.76 11.11
CA PHE A 41 0.20 3.34 10.79
C PHE A 41 0.39 2.57 12.10
N ASP A 42 -0.71 2.34 12.79
CA ASP A 42 -0.78 1.78 14.15
C ASP A 42 -1.08 0.29 14.19
N ASN A 43 -1.50 -0.31 13.07
CA ASN A 43 -1.70 -1.75 12.99
C ASN A 43 -0.34 -2.46 12.88
N THR A 44 0.10 -3.02 14.01
CA THR A 44 1.42 -3.66 14.15
C THR A 44 1.40 -5.17 13.87
N THR A 45 0.24 -5.77 13.56
CA THR A 45 0.17 -7.17 13.17
C THR A 45 0.99 -7.39 11.90
N PRO A 46 1.95 -8.32 11.87
CA PRO A 46 2.73 -8.61 10.67
C PRO A 46 1.83 -9.15 9.54
N THR A 47 1.75 -8.42 8.43
CA THR A 47 0.91 -8.79 7.29
C THR A 47 1.74 -9.07 6.04
N LEU A 48 1.58 -10.26 5.47
CA LEU A 48 2.20 -10.67 4.22
C LEU A 48 1.22 -10.55 3.06
N PHE A 49 1.52 -9.71 2.08
CA PHE A 49 0.82 -9.70 0.80
C PHE A 49 1.42 -10.77 -0.11
N LEU A 50 0.56 -11.63 -0.66
CA LEU A 50 1.00 -12.87 -1.31
C LEU A 50 0.34 -13.06 -2.68
N ASP A 51 1.17 -13.05 -3.73
CA ASP A 51 0.82 -13.60 -5.03
C ASP A 51 1.16 -15.11 -5.12
N PHE A 52 0.62 -15.77 -6.13
CA PHE A 52 0.87 -17.17 -6.45
C PHE A 52 1.77 -17.30 -7.68
N ASP A 53 1.38 -16.71 -8.81
CA ASP A 53 2.14 -16.73 -10.05
C ASP A 53 3.49 -16.02 -9.88
N GLY A 54 4.55 -16.64 -10.40
CA GLY A 54 5.92 -16.16 -10.23
C GLY A 54 6.40 -16.04 -8.77
N THR A 55 5.63 -16.54 -7.80
CA THR A 55 5.83 -16.32 -6.36
C THR A 55 5.86 -17.64 -5.59
N LEU A 56 4.71 -18.30 -5.44
CA LEU A 56 4.58 -19.62 -4.80
C LEU A 56 4.80 -20.77 -5.78
N HIS A 57 4.88 -20.47 -7.07
CA HIS A 57 5.36 -21.39 -8.10
C HIS A 57 6.04 -20.61 -9.22
N ARG A 58 6.78 -21.33 -10.06
CA ARG A 58 7.38 -20.77 -11.27
C ARG A 58 6.38 -20.66 -12.40
N GLY A 59 6.42 -19.54 -13.12
CA GLY A 59 5.54 -19.29 -14.25
C GLY A 59 4.12 -18.92 -13.82
N ARG A 60 3.14 -19.25 -14.66
CA ARG A 60 1.76 -18.76 -14.56
C ARG A 60 0.76 -19.90 -14.48
N GLY A 61 -0.29 -19.68 -13.70
CA GLY A 61 -1.45 -20.55 -13.63
C GLY A 61 -2.31 -20.45 -14.90
N LEU A 62 -2.67 -21.61 -15.43
CA LEU A 62 -3.70 -21.79 -16.44
C LEU A 62 -4.94 -22.33 -15.70
N ILE A 63 -5.95 -21.48 -15.58
CA ILE A 63 -7.17 -21.75 -14.82
C ILE A 63 -8.26 -22.21 -15.79
N ASP A 64 -8.83 -23.38 -15.52
CA ASP A 64 -10.08 -23.83 -16.15
C ASP A 64 -11.26 -23.15 -15.44
N GLU A 65 -11.93 -22.23 -16.13
CA GLU A 65 -13.04 -21.46 -15.55
C GLU A 65 -14.28 -22.32 -15.24
N LEU A 66 -14.44 -23.49 -15.88
CA LEU A 66 -15.58 -24.38 -15.67
C LEU A 66 -15.38 -25.27 -14.46
N THR A 67 -14.17 -25.82 -14.30
CA THR A 67 -13.86 -26.78 -13.24
C THR A 67 -13.20 -26.15 -12.02
N GLY A 68 -12.61 -24.96 -12.18
CA GLY A 68 -11.72 -24.35 -11.19
C GLY A 68 -10.37 -25.04 -11.07
N GLY A 69 -10.08 -26.03 -11.94
CA GLY A 69 -8.79 -26.70 -11.97
C GLY A 69 -7.68 -25.75 -12.41
N VAL A 70 -6.51 -25.90 -11.81
CA VAL A 70 -5.34 -25.11 -12.18
C VAL A 70 -4.17 -26.01 -12.55
N SER A 71 -3.52 -25.66 -13.65
CA SER A 71 -2.24 -26.22 -14.11
C SER A 71 -1.24 -25.09 -14.34
N LEU A 72 0.05 -25.39 -14.49
CA LEU A 72 1.07 -24.37 -14.78
C LEU A 72 1.56 -24.48 -16.22
N ASP A 73 1.85 -23.34 -16.84
CA ASP A 73 2.48 -23.26 -18.16
C ASP A 73 3.85 -23.96 -18.22
N THR A 74 4.52 -24.06 -17.08
CA THR A 74 5.79 -24.77 -16.91
C THR A 74 5.65 -26.29 -16.78
N GLY A 75 4.44 -26.79 -16.49
CA GLY A 75 4.21 -28.19 -16.11
C GLY A 75 4.65 -28.54 -14.68
N ASN A 76 5.13 -27.56 -13.90
CA ASN A 76 5.48 -27.76 -12.50
C ASN A 76 4.24 -28.00 -11.61
N PRO A 77 4.42 -28.55 -10.39
CA PRO A 77 3.35 -28.58 -9.40
C PRO A 77 2.84 -27.18 -9.06
N VAL A 78 1.52 -27.02 -9.01
CA VAL A 78 0.85 -25.80 -8.53
C VAL A 78 1.29 -25.50 -7.09
N LEU A 79 1.69 -24.26 -6.83
CA LEU A 79 2.17 -23.80 -5.53
C LEU A 79 3.34 -24.64 -4.96
N GLU A 80 4.27 -25.08 -5.81
CA GLU A 80 5.44 -25.89 -5.42
C GLU A 80 6.25 -25.35 -4.22
N PHE A 81 6.21 -24.03 -3.96
CA PHE A 81 6.91 -23.39 -2.84
C PHE A 81 6.02 -23.10 -1.63
N ALA A 82 4.74 -23.45 -1.64
CA ALA A 82 3.89 -23.28 -0.47
C ALA A 82 4.38 -24.03 0.78
N PRO A 83 4.97 -25.25 0.69
CA PRO A 83 5.61 -25.89 1.84
C PRO A 83 6.77 -25.06 2.42
N LEU A 84 7.62 -24.51 1.56
CA LEU A 84 8.73 -23.63 1.97
C LEU A 84 8.23 -22.39 2.73
N LEU A 85 7.19 -21.72 2.21
CA LEU A 85 6.61 -20.59 2.94
C LEU A 85 6.00 -21.02 4.28
N SER A 86 5.36 -22.19 4.33
CA SER A 86 4.81 -22.75 5.57
C SER A 86 5.89 -22.95 6.64
N GLU A 87 7.05 -23.48 6.24
CA GLU A 87 8.21 -23.66 7.12
C GLU A 87 8.78 -22.34 7.60
N LEU A 88 8.97 -21.35 6.72
CA LEU A 88 9.46 -20.02 7.08
C LEU A 88 8.54 -19.32 8.08
N LEU A 89 7.22 -19.49 7.95
CA LEU A 89 6.22 -18.88 8.83
C LEU A 89 5.92 -19.70 10.09
N ALA A 90 6.37 -20.95 10.19
CA ALA A 90 6.06 -21.83 11.32
C ALA A 90 6.47 -21.23 12.68
N PRO A 91 7.64 -20.58 12.84
CA PRO A 91 8.02 -19.93 14.10
C PRO A 91 7.25 -18.65 14.41
N TYR A 92 6.49 -18.11 13.45
CA TYR A 92 5.85 -16.79 13.52
C TYR A 92 4.33 -16.92 13.34
N PRO A 93 3.60 -17.46 14.34
CA PRO A 93 2.17 -17.74 14.21
C PRO A 93 1.29 -16.50 14.04
N ALA A 94 1.77 -15.32 14.44
CA ALA A 94 1.03 -14.05 14.36
C ALA A 94 1.00 -13.43 12.95
N VAL A 95 1.76 -13.97 11.99
CA VAL A 95 1.78 -13.45 10.62
C VAL A 95 0.46 -13.76 9.92
N GLU A 96 -0.23 -12.70 9.50
CA GLU A 96 -1.43 -12.74 8.66
C GLU A 96 -1.06 -12.70 7.18
N ILE A 97 -1.92 -13.27 6.33
CA ILE A 97 -1.76 -13.27 4.87
C ILE A 97 -2.94 -12.52 4.23
N VAL A 98 -2.61 -11.62 3.30
CA VAL A 98 -3.58 -10.98 2.41
C VAL A 98 -3.25 -11.39 0.98
N LEU A 99 -4.20 -12.00 0.29
CA LEU A 99 -3.99 -12.45 -1.08
C LEU A 99 -4.02 -11.28 -2.07
N THR A 100 -2.99 -11.17 -2.90
CA THR A 100 -2.90 -10.20 -4.00
C THR A 100 -3.01 -10.85 -5.38
N THR A 101 -3.20 -12.16 -5.42
CA THR A 101 -3.15 -12.94 -6.66
C THR A 101 -4.23 -12.61 -7.69
N SER A 102 -3.83 -12.67 -8.96
CA SER A 102 -4.72 -12.53 -10.13
C SER A 102 -5.78 -13.63 -10.22
N TRP A 103 -5.59 -14.77 -9.57
CA TRP A 103 -6.55 -15.88 -9.61
C TRP A 103 -7.93 -15.50 -9.09
N LEU A 104 -8.01 -14.48 -8.21
CA LEU A 104 -9.26 -13.93 -7.67
C LEU A 104 -10.15 -13.24 -8.73
N TYR A 105 -9.65 -13.03 -9.95
CA TYR A 105 -10.47 -12.56 -11.07
C TYR A 105 -11.28 -13.68 -11.71
N THR A 106 -10.83 -14.93 -11.58
CA THR A 106 -11.45 -16.11 -12.22
C THR A 106 -12.08 -17.04 -11.19
N LEU A 107 -11.43 -17.25 -10.04
CA LEU A 107 -11.86 -18.15 -8.98
C LEU A 107 -12.53 -17.38 -7.83
N SER A 108 -13.43 -18.06 -7.12
CA SER A 108 -13.95 -17.59 -5.83
C SER A 108 -12.83 -17.53 -4.79
N PHE A 109 -13.02 -16.75 -3.72
CA PHE A 109 -12.03 -16.66 -2.66
C PHE A 109 -11.79 -18.02 -2.00
N GLU A 110 -12.85 -18.80 -1.80
CA GLU A 110 -12.83 -20.16 -1.26
C GLU A 110 -12.10 -21.14 -2.18
N GLN A 111 -12.31 -21.02 -3.50
CA GLN A 111 -11.57 -21.83 -4.48
C GLN A 111 -10.07 -21.53 -4.41
N VAL A 112 -9.67 -20.25 -4.41
CA VAL A 112 -8.25 -19.85 -4.27
C VAL A 112 -7.65 -20.38 -2.97
N LEU A 113 -8.38 -20.26 -1.85
CA LEU A 113 -7.94 -20.80 -0.57
C LEU A 113 -7.76 -22.32 -0.58
N SER A 114 -8.60 -23.05 -1.32
CA SER A 114 -8.55 -24.51 -1.34
C SER A 114 -7.26 -25.07 -1.97
N HIS A 115 -6.55 -24.27 -2.77
CA HIS A 115 -5.23 -24.62 -3.29
C HIS A 115 -4.10 -24.49 -2.25
N LEU A 116 -4.27 -23.65 -1.22
CA LEU A 116 -3.24 -23.44 -0.21
C LEU A 116 -3.17 -24.62 0.77
N PRO A 117 -1.97 -25.02 1.23
CA PRO A 117 -1.84 -25.90 2.38
C PRO A 117 -2.58 -25.33 3.60
N PRO A 118 -3.22 -26.16 4.45
CA PRO A 118 -3.99 -25.70 5.60
C PRO A 118 -3.21 -24.76 6.54
N ALA A 119 -1.90 -24.95 6.64
CA ALA A 119 -1.00 -24.11 7.45
C ALA A 119 -0.93 -22.65 6.99
N LEU A 120 -1.08 -22.39 5.69
CA LEU A 120 -1.14 -21.05 5.11
C LEU A 120 -2.59 -20.56 5.01
N ALA A 121 -3.51 -21.41 4.57
CA ALA A 121 -4.92 -21.04 4.38
C ALA A 121 -5.53 -20.44 5.67
N LYS A 122 -5.23 -21.02 6.84
CA LYS A 122 -5.71 -20.52 8.15
C LYS A 122 -5.18 -19.14 8.55
N ARG A 123 -4.12 -18.65 7.89
CA ARG A 123 -3.52 -17.33 8.13
C ARG A 123 -4.09 -16.27 7.20
N VAL A 124 -4.86 -16.66 6.19
CA VAL A 124 -5.43 -15.72 5.23
C VAL A 124 -6.59 -14.98 5.88
N VAL A 125 -6.43 -13.66 6.03
CA VAL A 125 -7.43 -12.78 6.64
C VAL A 125 -8.22 -11.95 5.62
N GLY A 126 -7.81 -11.98 4.35
CA GLY A 126 -8.53 -11.31 3.28
C GLY A 126 -7.78 -11.31 1.94
N SER A 127 -8.24 -10.45 1.04
CA SER A 127 -7.60 -10.21 -0.25
C SER A 127 -7.71 -8.75 -0.67
N THR A 128 -6.94 -8.37 -1.69
CA THR A 128 -7.02 -7.04 -2.30
C THR A 128 -8.05 -6.96 -3.44
N ARG A 129 -8.92 -7.97 -3.62
CA ARG A 129 -9.88 -8.06 -4.75
C ARG A 129 -10.79 -6.83 -4.88
N SER A 130 -11.17 -6.20 -3.77
CA SER A 130 -12.03 -5.02 -3.73
C SER A 130 -11.32 -3.71 -4.14
N TYR A 131 -9.99 -3.71 -4.22
CA TYR A 131 -9.20 -2.53 -4.57
C TYR A 131 -8.93 -2.52 -6.07
N LYS A 132 -9.15 -1.36 -6.70
CA LYS A 132 -9.00 -1.18 -8.15
C LYS A 132 -7.97 -0.10 -8.44
N ALA A 133 -6.99 -0.43 -9.27
CA ALA A 133 -6.05 0.55 -9.79
C ALA A 133 -6.72 1.45 -10.85
N ARG A 134 -6.31 2.72 -10.88
CA ARG A 134 -6.65 3.63 -11.99
C ARG A 134 -5.92 3.18 -13.26
N PHE A 135 -6.50 3.50 -14.43
CA PHE A 135 -5.96 3.11 -15.73
C PHE A 135 -4.50 3.55 -15.97
N GLY A 136 -4.08 4.70 -15.42
CA GLY A 136 -2.69 5.15 -15.49
C GLY A 136 -1.71 4.14 -14.89
N TYR A 137 -2.03 3.58 -13.73
CA TYR A 137 -1.18 2.59 -13.05
C TYR A 137 -1.20 1.21 -13.74
N LEU A 138 -2.28 0.89 -14.46
CA LEU A 138 -2.31 -0.30 -15.30
C LEU A 138 -1.33 -0.16 -16.47
N ARG A 139 -1.26 1.04 -17.07
CA ARG A 139 -0.39 1.31 -18.22
C ARG A 139 1.10 1.36 -17.88
N ASP A 140 1.45 1.87 -16.71
CA ASP A 140 2.85 1.99 -16.27
C ASP A 140 3.36 0.74 -15.51
N GLY A 141 2.50 -0.26 -15.30
CA GLY A 141 2.83 -1.51 -14.61
C GLY A 141 2.85 -1.42 -13.08
N SER A 142 2.53 -0.27 -12.49
CA SER A 142 2.55 -0.07 -11.02
C SER A 142 1.23 -0.39 -10.32
N ALA A 143 0.24 -0.91 -11.05
CA ALA A 143 -1.09 -1.22 -10.53
C ALA A 143 -1.08 -2.13 -9.29
N ARG A 144 -0.23 -3.17 -9.26
CA ARG A 144 -0.14 -4.10 -8.13
C ARG A 144 0.33 -3.38 -6.87
N THR A 145 1.42 -2.63 -6.98
CA THR A 145 1.96 -1.81 -5.89
C THR A 145 0.95 -0.76 -5.42
N TYR A 146 0.22 -0.12 -6.35
CA TYR A 146 -0.83 0.83 -6.00
C TYR A 146 -1.96 0.17 -5.19
N ILE A 147 -2.42 -1.01 -5.61
CA ILE A 147 -3.47 -1.77 -4.92
C ILE A 147 -3.03 -2.14 -3.49
N ILE A 148 -1.81 -2.65 -3.34
CA ILE A 148 -1.23 -2.99 -2.02
C ILE A 148 -1.14 -1.73 -1.15
N ARG A 149 -0.59 -0.64 -1.70
CA ARG A 149 -0.51 0.66 -1.02
C ARG A 149 -1.88 1.13 -0.54
N SER A 150 -2.92 1.03 -1.37
CA SER A 150 -4.29 1.40 -0.97
C SER A 150 -4.82 0.54 0.18
N TYR A 151 -4.53 -0.77 0.19
CA TYR A 151 -4.88 -1.65 1.31
C TYR A 151 -4.14 -1.24 2.58
N VAL A 152 -2.82 -1.02 2.49
CA VAL A 152 -1.96 -0.59 3.62
C VAL A 152 -2.48 0.70 4.24
N PHE A 153 -2.88 1.67 3.43
CA PHE A 153 -3.51 2.91 3.91
C PHE A 153 -4.83 2.67 4.63
N ASP A 154 -5.73 1.89 4.01
CA ASP A 154 -7.06 1.61 4.58
C ASP A 154 -6.98 0.85 5.91
N LYS A 155 -6.03 -0.09 6.01
CA LYS A 155 -5.81 -0.92 7.21
C LYS A 155 -4.76 -0.39 8.17
N ARG A 156 -4.16 0.77 7.87
CA ARG A 156 -3.12 1.44 8.67
C ARG A 156 -1.97 0.49 9.05
N LEU A 157 -1.55 -0.36 8.11
CA LEU A 157 -0.54 -1.39 8.35
C LEU A 157 0.85 -0.78 8.54
N LYS A 158 1.48 -1.11 9.68
CA LYS A 158 2.87 -0.74 9.98
C LYS A 158 3.86 -1.80 9.51
N ASN A 159 3.56 -3.06 9.85
CA ASN A 159 4.46 -4.19 9.64
C ASN A 159 3.96 -5.03 8.49
N TRP A 160 4.42 -4.74 7.27
CA TRP A 160 3.97 -5.48 6.09
C TRP A 160 5.11 -5.80 5.12
N LEU A 161 4.91 -6.83 4.30
CA LEU A 161 5.81 -7.23 3.23
C LEU A 161 4.99 -7.79 2.06
N ALA A 162 5.35 -7.46 0.82
CA ALA A 162 4.74 -8.02 -0.37
C ALA A 162 5.70 -8.93 -1.11
N LEU A 163 5.24 -10.14 -1.44
CA LEU A 163 5.96 -11.14 -2.24
C LEU A 163 5.24 -11.26 -3.58
N ASP A 164 5.89 -10.81 -4.65
CA ASP A 164 5.22 -10.63 -5.94
C ASP A 164 6.26 -10.45 -7.06
N ASP A 165 6.03 -11.00 -8.25
CA ASP A 165 6.88 -10.79 -9.42
C ASP A 165 6.52 -9.52 -10.22
N SER A 166 5.49 -8.80 -9.77
CA SER A 166 4.88 -7.66 -10.47
C SER A 166 4.74 -6.37 -9.64
N VAL A 167 5.42 -6.27 -8.49
CA VAL A 167 5.41 -5.07 -7.62
C VAL A 167 6.38 -3.97 -8.08
N TYR A 168 6.08 -3.36 -9.22
CA TYR A 168 6.85 -2.24 -9.78
C TYR A 168 6.37 -0.87 -9.28
N GLY A 169 7.18 0.17 -9.51
CA GLY A 169 6.77 1.56 -9.27
C GLY A 169 6.89 2.05 -7.83
N ALA A 170 7.73 1.39 -7.01
CA ALA A 170 8.00 1.81 -5.64
C ALA A 170 8.38 3.30 -5.57
N HIS A 171 9.36 3.72 -6.37
CA HIS A 171 9.92 5.07 -6.34
C HIS A 171 8.88 6.19 -6.52
N HIS A 172 7.93 6.05 -7.44
CA HIS A 172 6.94 7.11 -7.72
C HIS A 172 5.65 6.97 -6.89
N LEU A 173 5.43 5.83 -6.24
CA LEU A 173 4.28 5.60 -5.37
C LEU A 173 4.59 5.79 -3.88
N SER A 174 5.88 5.78 -3.52
CA SER A 174 6.38 6.10 -2.19
C SER A 174 6.04 7.53 -1.78
N THR A 175 5.80 7.74 -0.49
CA THR A 175 5.66 9.06 0.13
C THR A 175 6.58 9.12 1.35
N ASP A 176 6.86 10.32 1.86
CA ASP A 176 7.75 10.51 3.03
C ASP A 176 7.32 9.69 4.25
N PHE A 177 6.02 9.46 4.41
CA PHE A 177 5.42 8.71 5.51
C PHE A 177 5.09 7.24 5.16
N LEU A 178 5.25 6.83 3.91
CA LEU A 178 5.08 5.44 3.47
C LEU A 178 6.09 5.11 2.36
N PRO A 179 7.38 4.89 2.71
CA PRO A 179 8.35 4.34 1.77
C PRO A 179 7.95 2.90 1.43
N LEU A 180 7.90 2.55 0.15
CA LEU A 180 7.43 1.24 -0.30
C LEU A 180 8.57 0.25 -0.54
N GLU A 181 9.72 0.71 -0.99
CA GLU A 181 10.89 -0.11 -1.34
C GLU A 181 11.29 -1.10 -0.24
N PRO A 182 11.28 -0.74 1.07
CA PRO A 182 11.63 -1.68 2.13
C PRO A 182 10.62 -2.81 2.32
N HIS A 183 9.41 -2.68 1.78
CA HIS A 183 8.29 -3.60 1.98
C HIS A 183 7.99 -4.44 0.73
N LEU A 184 8.56 -4.13 -0.43
CA LEU A 184 8.33 -4.86 -1.67
C LEU A 184 9.49 -5.81 -1.95
N VAL A 185 9.18 -7.10 -2.12
CA VAL A 185 10.12 -8.11 -2.60
C VAL A 185 9.74 -8.46 -4.02
N LEU A 186 10.36 -7.78 -4.98
CA LEU A 186 10.21 -8.10 -6.39
C LEU A 186 10.90 -9.44 -6.69
N LEU A 187 10.12 -10.44 -7.08
CA LEU A 187 10.59 -11.78 -7.36
C LEU A 187 10.91 -11.99 -8.84
N ASP A 188 11.85 -12.89 -9.12
CA ASP A 188 12.04 -13.47 -10.44
C ASP A 188 11.01 -14.58 -10.64
N ALA A 189 10.10 -14.43 -11.59
CA ALA A 189 9.04 -15.41 -11.87
C ALA A 189 9.53 -16.83 -12.19
N ARG A 190 10.82 -16.99 -12.53
CA ARG A 190 11.46 -18.30 -12.77
C ARG A 190 12.01 -18.95 -11.50
N GLN A 191 12.06 -18.22 -10.39
CA GLN A 191 12.56 -18.71 -9.12
C GLN A 191 11.53 -18.59 -7.99
N GLY A 192 10.63 -17.61 -8.07
CA GLY A 192 9.70 -17.24 -7.00
C GLY A 192 10.43 -17.07 -5.67
N ILE A 193 9.78 -17.51 -4.59
CA ILE A 193 10.39 -17.55 -3.26
C ILE A 193 11.44 -18.66 -3.11
N GLY A 194 11.60 -19.54 -4.11
CA GLY A 194 12.66 -20.54 -4.13
C GLY A 194 14.07 -19.95 -4.18
N SER A 195 14.22 -18.69 -4.58
CA SER A 195 15.51 -17.99 -4.55
C SER A 195 16.01 -17.75 -3.12
N LEU A 196 17.27 -18.09 -2.83
CA LEU A 196 17.88 -17.84 -1.52
C LEU A 196 17.84 -16.37 -1.11
N LYS A 197 17.93 -15.45 -2.08
CA LYS A 197 17.80 -14.01 -1.83
C LYS A 197 16.41 -13.62 -1.33
N ALA A 198 15.36 -14.22 -1.90
CA ALA A 198 13.99 -14.01 -1.45
C ALA A 198 13.77 -14.57 -0.04
N GLN A 199 14.25 -15.79 0.22
CA GLN A 199 14.16 -16.43 1.54
C GLN A 199 14.89 -15.62 2.63
N ASP A 200 16.09 -15.10 2.34
CA ASP A 200 16.82 -14.23 3.24
C ASP A 200 16.08 -12.91 3.50
N ARG A 201 15.45 -12.33 2.45
CA ARG A 201 14.64 -11.12 2.60
C ARG A 201 13.42 -11.36 3.50
N ILE A 202 12.70 -12.46 3.30
CA ILE A 202 11.56 -12.88 4.13
C ILE A 202 12.03 -13.13 5.57
N SER A 203 13.08 -13.91 5.76
CA SER A 203 13.61 -14.25 7.09
C SER A 203 14.06 -13.02 7.87
N ARG A 204 14.72 -12.07 7.22
CA ARG A 204 15.13 -10.81 7.84
C ARG A 204 13.92 -9.98 8.26
N TRP A 205 12.93 -9.83 7.38
CA TRP A 205 11.69 -9.11 7.73
C TRP A 205 10.99 -9.76 8.92
N LEU A 206 10.83 -11.09 8.92
CA LEU A 206 10.22 -11.84 10.02
C LEU A 206 10.94 -11.58 11.35
N ARG A 207 12.27 -11.65 11.37
CA ARG A 207 13.07 -11.34 12.57
C ARG A 207 12.89 -9.90 13.01
N THR A 208 12.92 -8.94 12.09
CA THR A 208 12.78 -7.51 12.40
C THR A 208 11.43 -7.19 13.02
N VAL A 209 10.31 -7.68 12.45
CA VAL A 209 8.97 -7.36 12.95
C VAL A 209 8.59 -8.10 14.23
N HIS A 210 9.37 -9.12 14.62
CA HIS A 210 9.22 -9.86 15.88
C HIS A 210 10.36 -9.59 16.88
N ALA A 211 11.29 -8.68 16.57
CA ALA A 211 12.36 -8.31 17.49
C ALA A 211 11.76 -7.62 18.74
N PRO A 212 12.32 -7.86 19.94
CA PRO A 212 11.95 -7.11 21.13
C PRO A 212 12.16 -5.61 20.90
N LYS A 213 11.26 -4.78 21.43
CA LYS A 213 11.32 -3.32 21.24
C LYS A 213 12.61 -2.66 21.80
N ASP A 214 13.31 -3.34 22.70
CA ASP A 214 14.45 -2.79 23.43
C ASP A 214 15.78 -2.84 22.64
N GLU A 215 15.88 -3.62 21.56
CA GLU A 215 17.10 -3.71 20.71
C GLU A 215 17.16 -2.63 19.60
N GLN A 216 16.12 -1.80 19.44
CA GLN A 216 16.10 -0.74 18.42
C GLN A 216 16.68 0.60 18.93
N LEU A 217 16.93 0.75 20.24
CA LEU A 217 17.44 1.98 20.85
C LEU A 217 18.98 2.09 20.87
N GLU A 218 19.73 1.00 20.67
CA GLU A 218 21.21 1.04 20.74
C GLU A 218 21.90 1.50 19.45
N LYS A 219 21.19 1.67 18.33
CA LYS A 219 21.81 2.07 17.04
C LYS A 219 21.89 3.58 16.79
N ASP A 220 21.25 4.40 17.62
CA ASP A 220 21.24 5.87 17.49
C ASP A 220 22.02 6.58 18.62
N GLY A 221 22.94 5.88 19.28
CA GLY A 221 23.87 6.50 20.22
C GLY A 221 24.85 7.44 19.50
N PRO A 222 25.09 8.66 20.00
CA PRO A 222 26.02 9.58 19.35
C PRO A 222 27.42 8.98 19.37
N SER A 223 28.03 8.92 18.19
CA SER A 223 29.47 8.73 18.02
C SER A 223 30.19 9.84 18.78
N SER A 224 30.56 9.56 20.03
CA SER A 224 31.55 10.36 20.77
C SER A 224 32.86 10.27 20.02
N GLY A 225 33.37 11.43 19.62
CA GLY A 225 34.50 11.56 18.73
C GLY A 225 35.85 11.19 19.31
N ASP A 226 36.83 11.30 18.41
CA ASP A 226 38.19 11.78 18.65
C ASP A 226 38.45 12.94 17.67
#